data_AF-A0A951LKW6-F1
#
_entry.id   AF-A0A951LKW6-F1
#
_cell.length_a   1.000
_cell.length_b   1.000
_cell.length_c   1.000
_cell.angle_alpha   90.00
_cell.angle_beta   90.00
_cell.angle_gamma   90.00
#
_symmetry.space_group_name_H-M   'P 1'
#
loop_
_entity.id
_entity.type
_entity.pdbx_description
1 polymer ?
#
loop_
_entity_poly.entity_id
_entity_poly.type
_entity_poly.pdbx_seq_one_letter_code
_entity_poly.pdbx_strand_id
1 'polypeptide(L)'
;MSFPERIKSEAKRRAAFRCCICHRPFVEVHHIKPAASGGADILDNAAPLCSSCHDLFGGNPDKQKQIRQMRDAWWKLMEERKHYLLNLATLNESCRIEENPQNVNQLKSKPVVLYHCVFADETFEDAAQALFTITQYAQRECPNQRRVLFLDIDEHKNSAGGFDWDMYELQVHFILEFLLPYLYEAHFPLMGVGKAVRNPNLQRNGLPAYLFHSLEAGHQKLQSALSREGRISIEEFKLGQKKTS
;
A
#
# COMPACT_ATOMS: atom_id res chain seq x y z
N MET A 1 4.39 28.92 -12.45
CA MET A 1 4.95 29.83 -11.43
C MET A 1 4.82 29.17 -10.07
N SER A 2 5.69 29.50 -9.12
CA SER A 2 5.71 28.92 -7.76
C SER A 2 5.20 29.95 -6.76
N PHE A 3 4.50 29.50 -5.71
CA PHE A 3 4.07 30.38 -4.63
C PHE A 3 5.25 31.13 -3.99
N PRO A 4 5.05 32.38 -3.52
CA PRO A 4 6.00 33.05 -2.63
C PRO A 4 6.25 32.24 -1.35
N GLU A 5 7.48 32.27 -0.82
CA GLU A 5 7.86 31.50 0.38
C GLU A 5 7.01 31.82 1.62
N ARG A 6 6.55 33.07 1.74
CA ARG A 6 5.56 33.48 2.76
C ARG A 6 4.29 32.62 2.71
N ILE A 7 3.73 32.42 1.51
CA ILE A 7 2.48 31.67 1.32
C ILE A 7 2.72 30.19 1.59
N LYS A 8 3.85 29.65 1.11
CA LYS A 8 4.21 28.25 1.37
C LYS A 8 4.33 27.98 2.87
N SER A 9 5.09 28.83 3.57
CA SER A 9 5.33 28.72 5.00
C SER A 9 4.03 28.84 5.82
N GLU A 10 3.15 29.77 5.45
CA GLU A 10 1.86 29.93 6.10
C GLU A 10 0.93 28.72 5.89
N ALA A 11 0.83 28.22 4.65
CA ALA A 11 0.03 27.04 4.34
C ALA A 11 0.54 25.80 5.11
N LYS A 12 1.86 25.56 5.11
CA LYS A 12 2.49 24.46 5.85
C LYS A 12 2.23 24.61 7.36
N ARG A 13 2.34 25.81 7.94
CA ARG A 13 2.08 26.07 9.36
C ARG A 13 0.64 25.76 9.77
N ARG A 14 -0.36 26.23 9.02
CA ARG A 14 -1.78 25.95 9.28
C ARG A 14 -2.12 24.47 9.22
N ALA A 15 -1.40 23.72 8.40
CA ALA A 15 -1.58 22.28 8.28
C ALA A 15 -0.70 21.47 9.24
N ALA A 16 -0.04 22.11 10.23
CA ALA A 16 0.92 21.46 11.13
C ALA A 16 2.00 20.65 10.37
N PHE A 17 2.46 21.18 9.23
CA PHE A 17 3.43 20.58 8.33
C PHE A 17 3.04 19.19 7.80
N ARG A 18 1.73 18.93 7.70
CA ARG A 18 1.15 17.66 7.26
C ARG A 18 0.26 17.83 6.04
N CYS A 19 0.06 16.73 5.33
CA CYS A 19 -0.79 16.65 4.15
C CYS A 19 -2.23 16.89 4.56
N CYS A 20 -2.93 17.83 3.93
CA CYS A 20 -4.32 18.11 4.30
C CYS A 20 -5.33 17.04 3.84
N ILE A 21 -4.86 15.96 3.20
CA ILE A 21 -5.67 14.84 2.72
C ILE A 21 -5.45 13.59 3.58
N CYS A 22 -4.20 13.14 3.72
CA CYS A 22 -3.85 11.92 4.45
C CYS A 22 -3.13 12.16 5.78
N HIS A 23 -2.84 13.42 6.12
CA HIS A 23 -2.16 13.87 7.34
C HIS A 23 -0.71 13.38 7.52
N ARG A 24 -0.09 12.77 6.50
CA ARG A 24 1.34 12.43 6.51
C ARG A 24 2.24 13.66 6.56
N PRO A 25 3.42 13.57 7.21
CA PRO A 25 4.43 14.63 7.19
C PRO A 25 5.11 14.75 5.81
N PHE A 26 6.04 15.71 5.69
CA PHE A 26 6.86 16.01 4.50
C PHE A 26 6.02 16.40 3.27
N VAL A 27 5.62 17.68 3.25
CA VAL A 27 4.68 18.21 2.26
C VAL A 27 5.25 19.36 1.43
N GLU A 28 4.78 19.42 0.19
CA GLU A 28 4.91 20.59 -0.67
C GLU A 28 3.56 21.27 -0.91
N VAL A 29 3.61 22.54 -1.28
CA VAL A 29 2.39 23.35 -1.44
C VAL A 29 1.94 23.30 -2.89
N HIS A 30 0.80 22.65 -3.10
CA HIS A 30 0.14 22.50 -4.38
C HIS A 30 -0.84 23.64 -4.66
N HIS A 31 -0.96 24.05 -5.92
CA HIS A 31 -2.03 24.93 -6.38
C HIS A 31 -3.32 24.14 -6.57
N ILE A 32 -4.38 24.46 -5.82
CA ILE A 32 -5.69 23.81 -5.99
C ILE A 32 -6.19 24.00 -7.42
N LYS A 33 -6.22 25.24 -7.91
CA LYS A 33 -6.37 25.58 -9.33
C LYS A 33 -4.97 25.79 -9.90
N PRO A 34 -4.51 24.98 -10.88
CA PRO A 34 -3.16 25.10 -11.43
C PRO A 34 -2.88 26.49 -12.02
N ALA A 35 -1.64 26.96 -11.88
CA ALA A 35 -1.19 28.24 -12.44
C ALA A 35 -1.41 28.31 -13.97
N ALA A 36 -1.19 27.20 -14.69
CA ALA A 36 -1.42 27.09 -16.13
C ALA A 36 -2.90 27.34 -16.54
N SER A 37 -3.84 27.18 -15.61
CA SER A 37 -5.26 27.45 -15.81
C SER A 37 -5.71 28.78 -15.18
N GLY A 38 -4.76 29.68 -14.86
CA GLY A 38 -5.05 30.97 -14.22
C GLY A 38 -5.32 30.83 -12.71
N GLY A 39 -4.62 29.92 -12.04
CA GLY A 39 -4.60 29.85 -10.57
C GLY A 39 -3.69 30.91 -9.96
N ALA A 40 -4.19 31.66 -8.98
CA ALA A 40 -3.44 32.71 -8.32
C ALA A 40 -2.47 32.16 -7.25
N ASP A 41 -1.37 32.88 -7.02
CA ASP A 41 -0.37 32.56 -6.00
C ASP A 41 -0.77 33.09 -4.60
N ILE A 42 -2.00 32.78 -4.17
CA ILE A 42 -2.59 33.21 -2.89
C ILE A 42 -2.84 32.02 -1.96
N LEU A 43 -2.93 32.29 -0.66
CA LEU A 43 -3.14 31.26 0.37
C LEU A 43 -4.40 30.43 0.15
N ASP A 44 -5.47 31.05 -0.34
CA ASP A 44 -6.73 30.34 -0.65
C ASP A 44 -6.61 29.35 -1.82
N ASN A 45 -5.58 29.49 -2.66
CA ASN A 45 -5.29 28.52 -3.72
C ASN A 45 -4.20 27.51 -3.32
N ALA A 46 -3.66 27.61 -2.10
CA ALA A 46 -2.59 26.75 -1.61
C ALA A 46 -3.14 25.55 -0.82
N ALA A 47 -2.59 24.37 -1.08
CA ALA A 47 -2.89 23.14 -0.33
C ALA A 47 -1.59 22.37 -0.04
N PRO A 48 -1.20 22.15 1.23
CA PRO A 48 -0.06 21.31 1.58
C PRO A 48 -0.39 19.83 1.34
N LEU A 49 0.33 19.19 0.42
CA LEU A 49 0.15 17.77 0.05
C LEU A 49 1.48 17.01 0.15
N CYS A 50 1.41 15.74 0.57
CA CYS A 50 2.55 14.83 0.40
C CYS A 50 2.66 14.41 -1.07
N SER A 51 3.80 13.85 -1.48
CA SER A 51 4.05 13.39 -2.87
C SER A 51 2.93 12.47 -3.38
N SER A 52 2.50 11.52 -2.56
CA SER A 52 1.41 10.59 -2.91
C SER A 52 0.09 11.29 -3.21
N CYS A 53 -0.35 12.21 -2.33
CA CYS A 53 -1.62 12.92 -2.53
C CYS A 53 -1.50 13.97 -3.65
N HIS A 54 -0.33 14.56 -3.83
CA HIS A 54 -0.04 15.44 -4.95
C HIS A 54 -0.29 14.73 -6.28
N ASP A 55 0.17 13.49 -6.44
CA ASP A 55 -0.01 12.72 -7.67
C ASP A 55 -1.44 12.17 -7.87
N LEU A 56 -2.17 11.93 -6.77
CA LEU A 56 -3.51 11.34 -6.81
C LEU A 56 -4.63 12.39 -6.99
N PHE A 57 -4.41 13.59 -6.49
CA PHE A 57 -5.40 14.68 -6.47
C PHE A 57 -4.98 15.87 -7.32
N GLY A 58 -3.68 16.17 -7.36
CA GLY A 58 -3.16 17.37 -7.99
C GLY A 58 -3.40 17.40 -9.50
N GLY A 59 -3.65 18.60 -10.02
CA GLY A 59 -3.91 18.81 -11.45
C GLY A 59 -5.23 18.24 -11.98
N ASN A 60 -6.02 17.53 -11.17
CA ASN A 60 -7.34 17.03 -11.55
C ASN A 60 -8.42 18.10 -11.28
N PRO A 61 -9.05 18.68 -12.32
CA PRO A 61 -10.07 19.73 -12.16
C PRO A 61 -11.27 19.30 -11.31
N ASP A 62 -11.68 18.03 -11.41
CA ASP A 62 -12.85 17.49 -10.71
C ASP A 62 -12.61 17.39 -9.20
N LYS A 63 -11.34 17.30 -8.79
CA LYS A 63 -10.95 17.17 -7.38
C LYS A 63 -10.65 18.50 -6.70
N GLN A 64 -10.63 19.63 -7.40
CA GLN A 64 -10.28 20.94 -6.82
C GLN A 64 -11.18 21.32 -5.64
N LYS A 65 -12.50 21.10 -5.78
CA LYS A 65 -13.46 21.34 -4.70
C LYS A 65 -13.19 20.45 -3.49
N GLN A 66 -12.89 19.18 -3.73
CA GLN A 66 -12.58 18.21 -2.67
C GLN A 66 -11.30 18.60 -1.92
N ILE A 67 -10.22 18.93 -2.63
CA ILE A 67 -8.95 19.37 -2.02
C ILE A 67 -9.19 20.56 -1.10
N ARG A 68 -9.95 21.56 -1.58
CA ARG A 68 -10.31 22.75 -0.81
C ARG A 68 -11.06 22.41 0.48
N GLN A 69 -12.10 21.59 0.37
CA GLN A 69 -12.91 21.18 1.53
C GLN A 69 -12.08 20.41 2.57
N MET A 70 -11.25 19.46 2.13
CA MET A 70 -10.38 18.68 3.03
C MET A 70 -9.34 19.56 3.70
N ARG A 71 -8.74 20.50 2.94
CA ARG A 71 -7.81 21.50 3.48
C ARG A 71 -8.45 22.37 4.55
N ASP A 72 -9.61 22.94 4.27
CA ASP A 72 -10.28 23.86 5.20
C ASP A 72 -10.70 23.13 6.48
N ALA A 73 -11.20 21.89 6.35
CA ALA A 73 -11.50 21.03 7.49
C ALA A 73 -10.25 20.70 8.32
N TRP A 74 -9.13 20.37 7.67
CA TRP A 74 -7.86 20.09 8.35
C TRP A 74 -7.32 21.31 9.10
N TRP A 75 -7.31 22.48 8.47
CA TRP A 75 -6.87 23.72 9.12
C TRP A 75 -7.74 24.08 10.32
N LYS A 76 -9.06 23.92 10.20
CA LYS A 76 -9.98 24.13 11.33
C LYS A 76 -9.65 23.20 12.49
N LEU A 77 -9.46 21.90 12.22
CA LEU A 77 -9.09 20.92 13.25
C LEU A 77 -7.75 21.27 13.93
N MET A 78 -6.75 21.74 13.17
CA MET A 78 -5.45 22.13 13.73
C MET A 78 -5.53 23.40 14.57
N GLU A 79 -6.37 24.37 14.21
CA GLU A 79 -6.59 25.57 15.02
C GLU A 79 -7.32 25.22 16.32
N GLU A 80 -8.36 24.39 16.26
CA GLU A 80 -9.06 23.86 17.43
C GLU A 80 -8.08 23.10 18.34
N ARG A 81 -7.26 22.20 17.78
CA ARG A 81 -6.24 21.46 18.53
C ARG A 81 -5.24 22.40 19.21
N LYS A 82 -4.77 23.44 18.52
CA LYS A 82 -3.86 24.45 19.12
C LYS A 82 -4.53 25.16 20.30
N HIS A 83 -5.79 25.54 20.15
CA HIS A 83 -6.57 26.13 21.25
C HIS A 83 -6.69 25.18 22.45
N TYR A 84 -7.01 23.91 22.23
CA TYR A 84 -7.09 22.91 23.31
C TYR A 84 -5.74 22.70 24.00
N LEU A 85 -4.65 22.57 23.25
CA LEU A 85 -3.31 22.36 23.80
C LEU A 85 -2.83 23.49 24.71
N LEU A 86 -3.21 24.74 24.40
CA LEU A 86 -2.85 25.90 25.22
C LEU A 86 -3.68 26.00 26.51
N ASN A 87 -4.81 25.29 26.60
CA ASN A 87 -5.78 25.39 27.70
C ASN A 87 -5.91 24.11 28.54
N LEU A 88 -5.31 22.99 28.14
CA LEU A 88 -5.34 21.72 28.90
C LEU A 88 -4.13 21.61 29.84
N ALA A 89 -4.39 21.19 31.08
CA ALA A 89 -3.33 20.92 32.09
C ALA A 89 -2.55 19.62 31.81
N THR A 90 -3.08 18.73 30.97
CA THR A 90 -2.48 17.43 30.65
C THR A 90 -2.70 17.07 29.18
N LEU A 91 -1.61 16.67 28.51
CA LEU A 91 -1.65 16.06 27.19
C LEU A 91 -2.41 14.73 27.28
N ASN A 92 -3.34 14.47 26.35
CA ASN A 92 -4.05 13.19 26.24
C ASN A 92 -4.10 12.73 24.77
N GLU A 93 -4.79 11.61 24.48
CA GLU A 93 -4.85 11.03 23.13
C GLU A 93 -5.35 12.01 22.05
N SER A 94 -6.22 12.99 22.40
CA SER A 94 -6.68 14.02 21.47
C SER A 94 -5.58 14.97 20.98
N CYS A 95 -4.40 14.94 21.62
CA CYS A 95 -3.23 15.69 21.20
C CYS A 95 -2.48 15.00 20.05
N ARG A 96 -2.71 13.72 19.78
CA ARG A 96 -2.03 13.00 18.71
C ARG A 96 -2.60 13.39 17.34
N ILE A 97 -1.70 13.56 16.38
CA ILE A 97 -2.07 13.74 14.99
C ILE A 97 -1.87 12.41 14.27
N GLU A 98 -2.98 11.75 13.94
CA GLU A 98 -3.00 10.49 13.21
C GLU A 98 -3.10 10.71 11.70
N GLU A 99 -2.54 9.77 10.94
CA GLU A 99 -2.80 9.68 9.50
C GLU A 99 -4.27 9.34 9.26
N ASN A 100 -4.87 9.88 8.19
CA ASN A 100 -6.24 9.52 7.83
C ASN A 100 -6.25 8.14 7.14
N PRO A 101 -6.76 7.08 7.78
CA PRO A 101 -6.66 5.73 7.25
C PRO A 101 -7.47 5.53 5.96
N GLN A 102 -8.51 6.34 5.72
CA GLN A 102 -9.28 6.31 4.47
C GLN A 102 -8.54 6.94 3.29
N ASN A 103 -7.52 7.76 3.54
CA ASN A 103 -6.79 8.51 2.51
C ASN A 103 -5.32 8.10 2.35
N VAL A 104 -4.82 7.27 3.26
CA VAL A 104 -3.51 6.62 3.17
C VAL A 104 -3.56 5.55 2.07
N ASN A 105 -2.56 5.54 1.18
CA ASN A 105 -2.39 4.53 0.11
C ASN A 105 -3.56 4.43 -0.91
N GLN A 106 -4.31 5.50 -1.13
CA GLN A 106 -5.30 5.53 -2.21
C GLN A 106 -4.66 5.18 -3.56
N LEU A 107 -5.39 4.44 -4.41
CA LEU A 107 -4.86 3.89 -5.65
C LEU A 107 -5.43 4.59 -6.89
N LYS A 108 -4.62 4.66 -7.96
CA LYS A 108 -5.03 5.08 -9.29
C LYS A 108 -5.95 4.04 -9.93
N SER A 109 -6.83 4.49 -10.82
CA SER A 109 -7.77 3.61 -11.53
C SER A 109 -7.05 2.68 -12.51
N LYS A 110 -6.04 3.14 -13.24
CA LYS A 110 -5.27 2.29 -14.15
C LYS A 110 -4.33 1.36 -13.35
N PRO A 111 -4.40 0.02 -13.54
CA PRO A 111 -3.47 -0.91 -12.90
C PRO A 111 -2.14 -1.00 -13.66
N VAL A 112 -1.13 -1.51 -12.96
CA VAL A 112 0.11 -2.04 -13.53
C VAL A 112 0.09 -3.56 -13.37
N VAL A 113 0.42 -4.26 -14.45
CA VAL A 113 0.52 -5.71 -14.46
C VAL A 113 1.95 -6.11 -14.13
N LEU A 114 2.10 -7.02 -13.18
CA LEU A 114 3.35 -7.70 -12.86
C LEU A 114 3.24 -9.12 -13.41
N TYR A 115 4.19 -9.53 -14.24
CA TYR A 115 4.20 -10.85 -14.84
C TYR A 115 5.54 -11.53 -14.59
N HIS A 116 5.50 -12.80 -14.20
CA HIS A 116 6.67 -13.65 -14.08
C HIS A 116 6.26 -15.11 -14.36
N CYS A 117 7.13 -15.81 -15.08
CA CYS A 117 7.04 -17.25 -15.29
C CYS A 117 8.23 -17.86 -14.56
N VAL A 118 7.97 -18.76 -13.60
CA VAL A 118 9.03 -19.52 -12.91
C VAL A 118 9.44 -20.67 -13.82
N PHE A 119 10.70 -20.68 -14.25
CA PHE A 119 11.28 -21.75 -15.07
C PHE A 119 11.80 -22.91 -14.21
N ALA A 120 11.93 -24.08 -14.82
CA ALA A 120 12.29 -25.33 -14.15
C ALA A 120 13.65 -25.32 -13.44
N ASP A 121 14.54 -24.38 -13.77
CA ASP A 121 15.86 -24.21 -13.17
C ASP A 121 15.89 -23.16 -12.03
N GLU A 122 14.78 -22.46 -11.78
CA GLU A 122 14.67 -21.48 -10.70
C GLU A 122 14.35 -22.16 -9.35
N THR A 123 15.03 -21.74 -8.29
CA THR A 123 14.67 -22.18 -6.93
C THR A 123 13.53 -21.33 -6.35
N PHE A 124 13.04 -21.70 -5.17
CA PHE A 124 12.16 -20.84 -4.38
C PHE A 124 12.75 -19.42 -4.20
N GLU A 125 14.04 -19.32 -3.84
CA GLU A 125 14.71 -18.04 -3.59
C GLU A 125 14.76 -17.16 -4.84
N ASP A 126 15.06 -17.75 -5.99
CA ASP A 126 15.12 -17.03 -7.27
C ASP A 126 13.74 -16.44 -7.61
N ALA A 127 12.69 -17.27 -7.57
CA ALA A 127 11.33 -16.85 -7.86
C ALA A 127 10.81 -15.82 -6.85
N ALA A 128 11.05 -16.03 -5.55
CA ALA A 128 10.65 -15.08 -4.51
C ALA A 128 11.35 -13.73 -4.67
N GLN A 129 12.65 -13.74 -5.00
CA GLN A 129 13.42 -12.52 -5.25
C GLN A 129 12.94 -11.81 -6.52
N ALA A 130 12.62 -12.55 -7.60
CA ALA A 130 12.05 -11.98 -8.82
C ALA A 130 10.72 -11.27 -8.55
N LEU A 131 9.78 -11.95 -7.89
CA LEU A 131 8.47 -11.41 -7.50
C LEU A 131 8.57 -10.18 -6.61
N PHE A 132 9.48 -10.20 -5.64
CA PHE A 132 9.73 -9.05 -4.77
C PHE A 132 10.29 -7.87 -5.56
N THR A 133 11.26 -8.12 -6.43
CA THR A 133 11.94 -7.10 -7.25
C THR A 133 10.98 -6.41 -8.19
N ILE A 134 10.14 -7.16 -8.93
CA ILE A 134 9.16 -6.56 -9.84
C ILE A 134 8.11 -5.74 -9.07
N THR A 135 7.74 -6.17 -7.86
CA THR A 135 6.79 -5.44 -7.01
C THR A 135 7.40 -4.13 -6.50
N GLN A 136 8.67 -4.15 -6.04
CA GLN A 136 9.41 -2.94 -5.65
C GLN A 136 9.56 -1.98 -6.83
N TYR A 137 9.96 -2.50 -8.00
CA TYR A 137 10.11 -1.71 -9.22
C TYR A 137 8.80 -1.01 -9.57
N ALA A 138 7.68 -1.74 -9.57
CA ALA A 138 6.37 -1.17 -9.85
C ALA A 138 5.94 -0.11 -8.84
N GLN A 139 6.29 -0.25 -7.55
CA GLN A 139 6.01 0.80 -6.57
C GLN A 139 6.84 2.07 -6.82
N ARG A 140 8.10 1.93 -7.26
CA ARG A 140 8.98 3.06 -7.54
C ARG A 140 8.57 3.80 -8.81
N GLU A 141 8.35 3.07 -9.90
CA GLU A 141 8.06 3.66 -11.22
C GLU A 141 6.58 4.05 -11.37
N CYS A 142 5.67 3.30 -10.73
CA CYS A 142 4.23 3.47 -10.85
C CYS A 142 3.57 3.62 -9.46
N PRO A 143 3.93 4.66 -8.68
CA PRO A 143 3.42 4.82 -7.32
C PRO A 143 1.90 4.93 -7.31
N ASN A 144 1.30 4.28 -6.30
CA ASN A 144 -0.14 4.21 -6.09
C ASN A 144 -0.94 3.55 -7.23
N GLN A 145 -0.32 2.93 -8.24
CA GLN A 145 -1.08 2.10 -9.17
C GLN A 145 -1.44 0.76 -8.51
N ARG A 146 -2.62 0.23 -8.86
CA ARG A 146 -3.02 -1.13 -8.47
C ARG A 146 -2.04 -2.12 -9.08
N ARG A 147 -1.38 -2.94 -8.27
CA ARG A 147 -0.45 -3.99 -8.71
C ARG A 147 -1.20 -5.31 -8.84
N VAL A 148 -1.32 -5.80 -10.07
CA VAL A 148 -1.96 -7.10 -10.36
C VAL A 148 -0.88 -8.07 -10.79
N LEU A 149 -0.66 -9.11 -9.99
CA LEU A 149 0.34 -10.15 -10.27
C LEU A 149 -0.29 -11.27 -11.10
N PHE A 150 0.42 -11.69 -12.14
CA PHE A 150 0.21 -12.93 -12.86
C PHE A 150 1.48 -13.77 -12.76
N LEU A 151 1.34 -14.98 -12.25
CA LEU A 151 2.41 -15.96 -12.13
C LEU A 151 2.06 -17.19 -12.95
N ASP A 152 2.99 -17.60 -13.79
CA ASP A 152 3.04 -18.93 -14.39
C ASP A 152 4.18 -19.73 -13.75
N ILE A 153 4.06 -21.06 -13.71
CA ILE A 153 5.09 -21.96 -13.21
C ILE A 153 5.24 -23.08 -14.23
N ASP A 154 6.41 -23.11 -14.86
CA ASP A 154 6.84 -24.16 -15.77
C ASP A 154 7.39 -25.33 -14.96
N GLU A 155 6.97 -26.55 -15.27
CA GLU A 155 7.35 -27.75 -14.51
C GLU A 155 7.07 -27.67 -12.99
N HIS A 156 8.09 -27.91 -12.16
CA HIS A 156 8.01 -28.01 -10.70
C HIS A 156 6.92 -28.94 -10.18
N LYS A 157 6.90 -30.17 -10.70
CA LYS A 157 5.91 -31.19 -10.31
C LYS A 157 6.52 -32.28 -9.42
N ASN A 158 5.77 -32.66 -8.40
CA ASN A 158 6.01 -33.87 -7.64
C ASN A 158 5.50 -35.11 -8.40
N SER A 159 5.83 -36.31 -7.91
CA SER A 159 5.44 -37.58 -8.53
C SER A 159 3.92 -37.82 -8.58
N ALA A 160 3.13 -37.10 -7.78
CA ALA A 160 1.67 -37.14 -7.81
C ALA A 160 1.04 -36.12 -8.80
N GLY A 161 1.86 -35.39 -9.56
CA GLY A 161 1.43 -34.38 -10.52
C GLY A 161 1.03 -33.03 -9.90
N GLY A 162 1.16 -32.88 -8.58
CA GLY A 162 1.03 -31.59 -7.88
C GLY A 162 2.33 -30.78 -7.97
N PHE A 163 2.32 -29.54 -7.49
CA PHE A 163 3.57 -28.78 -7.35
C PHE A 163 4.50 -29.42 -6.31
N ASP A 164 5.81 -29.30 -6.53
CA ASP A 164 6.79 -29.59 -5.48
C ASP A 164 6.64 -28.65 -4.27
N TRP A 165 7.42 -28.92 -3.22
CA TRP A 165 7.31 -28.16 -1.97
C TRP A 165 7.65 -26.68 -2.17
N ASP A 166 8.70 -26.39 -2.92
CA ASP A 166 9.18 -25.03 -3.17
C ASP A 166 8.12 -24.18 -3.88
N MET A 167 7.47 -24.71 -4.92
CA MET A 167 6.43 -23.98 -5.62
C MET A 167 5.10 -23.94 -4.88
N TYR A 168 4.85 -24.89 -3.98
CA TYR A 168 3.75 -24.77 -3.02
C TYR A 168 4.02 -23.63 -2.02
N GLU A 169 5.22 -23.58 -1.44
CA GLU A 169 5.66 -22.57 -0.50
C GLU A 169 5.64 -21.17 -1.13
N LEU A 170 6.13 -21.03 -2.37
CA LEU A 170 6.08 -19.79 -3.13
C LEU A 170 4.63 -19.28 -3.27
N GLN A 171 3.72 -20.13 -3.69
CA GLN A 171 2.34 -19.74 -3.96
C GLN A 171 1.53 -19.49 -2.68
N VAL A 172 1.72 -20.30 -1.65
CA VAL A 172 0.92 -20.22 -0.42
C VAL A 172 1.56 -19.29 0.60
N HIS A 173 2.78 -19.58 1.04
CA HIS A 173 3.39 -18.81 2.12
C HIS A 173 3.94 -17.47 1.61
N PHE A 174 4.68 -17.48 0.51
CA PHE A 174 5.29 -16.24 0.03
C PHE A 174 4.25 -15.29 -0.60
N ILE A 175 3.45 -15.75 -1.56
CA ILE A 175 2.50 -14.87 -2.24
C ILE A 175 1.34 -14.47 -1.32
N LEU A 176 0.64 -15.43 -0.70
CA LEU A 176 -0.57 -15.09 0.08
C LEU A 176 -0.26 -14.40 1.41
N GLU A 177 0.73 -14.88 2.15
CA GLU A 177 0.98 -14.37 3.51
C GLU A 177 1.89 -13.13 3.49
N PHE A 178 2.92 -13.13 2.66
CA PHE A 178 3.90 -12.05 2.64
C PHE A 178 3.66 -10.99 1.56
N LEU A 179 3.45 -11.40 0.29
CA LEU A 179 3.43 -10.46 -0.83
C LEU A 179 2.06 -9.80 -1.04
N LEU A 180 0.96 -10.51 -0.78
CA LEU A 180 -0.42 -10.06 -1.00
C LEU A 180 -0.74 -8.69 -0.37
N PRO A 181 -0.28 -8.34 0.85
CA PRO A 181 -0.47 -6.99 1.40
C PRO A 181 0.06 -5.86 0.52
N TYR A 182 1.03 -6.12 -0.37
CA TYR A 182 1.62 -5.16 -1.30
C TYR A 182 1.04 -5.24 -2.71
N LEU A 183 0.17 -6.21 -2.98
CA LEU A 183 -0.56 -6.38 -4.23
C LEU A 183 -2.01 -5.91 -4.07
N TYR A 184 -2.64 -5.60 -5.20
CA TYR A 184 -4.09 -5.40 -5.26
C TYR A 184 -4.79 -6.76 -5.46
N GLU A 185 -4.25 -7.58 -6.35
CA GLU A 185 -4.78 -8.88 -6.74
C GLU A 185 -3.66 -9.76 -7.30
N ALA A 186 -3.77 -11.08 -7.15
CA ALA A 186 -2.79 -12.04 -7.66
C ALA A 186 -3.47 -13.25 -8.32
N HIS A 187 -2.93 -13.65 -9.47
CA HIS A 187 -3.30 -14.84 -10.24
C HIS A 187 -2.12 -15.80 -10.27
N PHE A 188 -2.34 -17.04 -9.86
CA PHE A 188 -1.32 -18.09 -9.87
C PHE A 188 -1.95 -19.48 -9.92
N PRO A 189 -1.22 -20.53 -10.34
CA PRO A 189 -1.80 -21.83 -10.68
C PRO A 189 -2.66 -22.48 -9.59
N LEU A 190 -2.25 -22.41 -8.32
CA LEU A 190 -3.03 -22.97 -7.20
C LEU A 190 -4.41 -22.32 -6.99
N MET A 191 -4.63 -21.10 -7.47
CA MET A 191 -5.97 -20.49 -7.44
C MET A 191 -6.94 -21.13 -8.44
N GLY A 192 -6.41 -21.78 -9.48
CA GLY A 192 -7.15 -22.29 -10.62
C GLY A 192 -7.27 -21.27 -11.76
N VAL A 193 -7.48 -21.77 -12.97
CA VAL A 193 -7.53 -20.96 -14.20
C VAL A 193 -8.61 -19.89 -14.11
N GLY A 194 -8.24 -18.64 -14.40
CA GLY A 194 -9.14 -17.49 -14.39
C GLY A 194 -9.56 -17.01 -12.99
N LYS A 195 -9.02 -17.61 -11.93
CA LYS A 195 -9.27 -17.18 -10.55
C LYS A 195 -8.13 -16.29 -10.05
N ALA A 196 -8.47 -15.49 -9.06
CA ALA A 196 -7.55 -14.57 -8.42
C ALA A 196 -7.82 -14.52 -6.93
N VAL A 197 -6.79 -14.15 -6.18
CA VAL A 197 -6.95 -13.72 -4.79
C VAL A 197 -6.81 -12.21 -4.73
N ARG A 198 -7.81 -11.55 -4.16
CA ARG A 198 -7.78 -10.12 -3.93
C ARG A 198 -7.24 -9.83 -2.54
N ASN A 199 -6.42 -8.79 -2.41
CA ASN A 199 -6.00 -8.31 -1.11
C ASN A 199 -7.24 -7.82 -0.32
N PRO A 200 -7.54 -8.39 0.86
CA PRO A 200 -8.71 -7.99 1.65
C PRO A 200 -8.58 -6.57 2.21
N ASN A 201 -7.35 -6.04 2.25
CA ASN A 201 -7.03 -4.69 2.72
C ASN A 201 -6.57 -3.81 1.57
N LEU A 202 -6.43 -2.52 1.84
CA LEU A 202 -5.82 -1.59 0.88
C LEU A 202 -4.34 -1.93 0.66
N GLN A 203 -3.93 -1.98 -0.60
CA GLN A 203 -2.56 -2.24 -1.03
C GLN A 203 -1.57 -1.33 -0.29
N ARG A 204 -0.56 -1.92 0.34
CA ARG A 204 0.52 -1.20 1.00
C ARG A 204 1.58 -0.77 -0.01
N ASN A 205 2.09 0.45 0.16
CA ASN A 205 3.12 1.04 -0.71
C ASN A 205 4.51 1.10 -0.06
N GLY A 206 4.62 0.91 1.25
CA GLY A 206 5.89 0.84 1.96
C GLY A 206 6.46 -0.57 1.94
N LEU A 207 6.99 -1.01 0.78
CA LEU A 207 7.73 -2.27 0.71
C LEU A 207 9.05 -2.18 1.50
N PRO A 208 9.50 -3.27 2.15
CA PRO A 208 10.84 -3.34 2.73
C PRO A 208 11.92 -3.04 1.68
N ALA A 209 13.08 -2.54 2.09
CA ALA A 209 14.19 -2.24 1.19
C ALA A 209 14.84 -3.51 0.60
N TYR A 210 14.84 -4.60 1.36
CA TYR A 210 15.43 -5.89 1.00
C TYR A 210 14.55 -7.02 1.52
N LEU A 211 14.63 -8.19 0.86
CA LEU A 211 13.81 -9.36 1.17
C LEU A 211 14.25 -10.10 2.46
N PHE A 212 15.55 -10.05 2.78
CA PHE A 212 16.18 -10.96 3.75
C PHE A 212 15.77 -10.74 5.22
N HIS A 213 15.61 -9.51 5.75
CA HIS A 213 15.11 -9.39 7.15
C HIS A 213 13.60 -9.67 7.29
N SER A 214 12.84 -9.69 6.19
CA SER A 214 11.44 -10.12 6.23
C SER A 214 11.28 -11.64 6.20
N LEU A 215 12.19 -12.34 5.52
CA LEU A 215 12.19 -13.80 5.49
C LEU A 215 12.71 -14.38 6.80
N GLU A 216 13.77 -13.89 7.46
CA GLU A 216 14.20 -14.47 8.76
C GLU A 216 13.14 -14.34 9.87
N ALA A 217 12.43 -13.21 9.93
CA ALA A 217 11.33 -13.01 10.89
C ALA A 217 10.06 -13.82 10.51
N GLY A 218 9.83 -14.03 9.21
CA GLY A 218 8.79 -14.92 8.69
C GLY A 218 9.12 -16.39 8.94
N HIS A 219 10.36 -16.80 8.68
CA HIS A 219 10.89 -18.15 8.78
C HIS A 219 11.02 -18.59 10.25
N GLN A 220 11.36 -17.69 11.19
CA GLN A 220 11.24 -17.98 12.64
C GLN A 220 9.79 -18.10 13.12
N LYS A 221 8.85 -17.30 12.57
CA LYS A 221 7.41 -17.45 12.86
C LYS A 221 6.83 -18.73 12.24
N LEU A 222 7.27 -19.09 11.03
CA LEU A 222 6.94 -20.32 10.33
C LEU A 222 7.49 -21.54 11.06
N GLN A 223 8.78 -21.56 11.44
CA GLN A 223 9.38 -22.64 12.21
C GLN A 223 8.74 -22.77 13.62
N SER A 224 8.41 -21.66 14.28
CA SER A 224 7.74 -21.71 15.58
C SER A 224 6.26 -22.12 15.50
N ALA A 225 5.54 -21.79 14.42
CA ALA A 225 4.19 -22.30 14.14
C ALA A 225 4.21 -23.79 13.76
N LEU A 226 5.13 -24.21 12.90
CA LEU A 226 5.33 -25.60 12.47
C LEU A 226 5.82 -26.51 13.61
N SER A 227 6.50 -25.96 14.61
CA SER A 227 6.94 -26.71 15.81
C SER A 227 5.85 -26.83 16.89
N ARG A 228 4.81 -25.99 16.86
CA ARG A 228 3.74 -25.96 17.87
C ARG A 228 2.50 -26.75 17.48
N GLU A 229 2.23 -26.88 16.18
CA GLU A 229 1.10 -27.67 15.68
C GLU A 229 1.63 -28.88 14.91
N GLY A 230 1.79 -29.99 15.65
CA GLY A 230 2.22 -31.25 15.06
C GLY A 230 1.28 -31.70 13.95
N ARG A 231 1.86 -32.02 12.78
CA ARG A 231 1.32 -32.86 11.69
C ARG A 231 -0.21 -32.78 11.53
N ILE A 232 -0.69 -31.82 10.76
CA ILE A 232 -2.01 -31.96 10.13
C ILE A 232 -1.80 -32.70 8.80
N SER A 233 -2.31 -33.92 8.73
CA SER A 233 -2.29 -34.72 7.52
C SER A 233 -3.25 -34.12 6.48
N ILE A 234 -2.93 -34.31 5.20
CA ILE A 234 -3.64 -33.82 4.02
C ILE A 234 -5.12 -34.28 3.95
N GLU A 235 -5.59 -35.11 4.87
CA GLU A 235 -6.98 -35.60 4.92
C GLU A 235 -7.97 -34.60 5.55
N GLU A 236 -7.54 -33.70 6.43
CA GLU A 236 -8.49 -32.83 7.15
C GLU A 236 -9.00 -31.63 6.34
N PHE A 237 -8.25 -31.18 5.32
CA PHE A 237 -8.71 -30.10 4.43
C PHE A 237 -9.84 -30.55 3.49
N LYS A 238 -9.99 -31.86 3.24
CA LYS A 238 -11.06 -32.41 2.40
C LYS A 238 -12.38 -32.64 3.15
N LEU A 239 -12.39 -32.63 4.48
CA LEU A 239 -13.63 -32.81 5.27
C LEU A 239 -14.42 -31.50 5.49
N GLY A 240 -13.81 -30.34 5.29
CA GLY A 240 -14.43 -29.02 5.51
C GLY A 240 -15.46 -28.58 4.46
N GLN A 241 -15.63 -29.32 3.35
CA GLN A 241 -16.59 -28.99 2.29
C GLN A 241 -17.86 -29.87 2.28
N LYS A 242 -18.07 -30.73 3.29
CA LYS A 242 -19.35 -31.43 3.49
C LYS A 242 -19.92 -31.13 4.87
N LYS A 243 -20.58 -29.98 5.01
CA LYS A 243 -21.69 -29.76 5.97
C LYS A 243 -22.36 -28.40 5.73
N THR A 244 -23.10 -28.32 4.63
CA THR A 244 -24.31 -27.49 4.54
C THR A 244 -25.35 -28.27 3.74
N SER A 245 -26.15 -29.03 4.46
CA SER A 245 -27.47 -29.51 4.09
C SER A 245 -28.32 -29.38 5.34
#